data_AF-A0A0F5K1P5-F1
#
_entry.id   AF-A0A0F5K1P5-F1
#
_cell.length_a   1.000
_cell.length_b   1.000
_cell.length_c   1.000
_cell.angle_alpha   90.00
_cell.angle_beta   90.00
_cell.angle_gamma   90.00
#
_symmetry.space_group_name_H-M   'P 1'
#
loop_
_entity.id
_entity.type
_entity.pdbx_description
1 polymer ?
#
loop_
_entity_poly.entity_id
_entity_poly.type
_entity_poly.pdbx_seq_one_letter_code
_entity_poly.pdbx_strand_id
1 'polypeptide(L)'
;MSAATPRTGTILCAGTRGPHRMAYVEWGDPHNPRVLLCVHGLSRTGRDFDVLAARLAQTHRVICPDVVGRGKSDWLSDPAGYVLPQYVGDMLALFAQLHLTRIDYLGTSMGGLIGMLLAAMPITPIQRMVINDVGPHLEPSSLIRLRAYLDEVAARGGTVAPMFKSAQEGVDYITAHSAGFGAHTPEQWRALNAPMLKRVYDDGGAVVGYALRADPGIAEAFRMAASLDAAALDAAEAGMWHAFESIRCPTLIVRGGDSDLFSAQTLERMLACGARFSSATVPGVGHAPTFVDPAQTVLVTQFLHAS
;
A
#
# COMPACT_ATOMS: atom_id res chain seq x y z
N MET A 1 -8.61 -26.52 -6.28
CA MET A 1 -7.84 -26.52 -5.01
C MET A 1 -8.40 -25.42 -4.14
N SER A 2 -8.79 -25.70 -2.90
CA SER A 2 -9.29 -24.68 -1.96
C SER A 2 -8.22 -23.59 -1.81
N ALA A 3 -8.57 -22.32 -2.05
CA ALA A 3 -7.68 -21.22 -1.76
C ALA A 3 -7.34 -21.27 -0.27
N ALA A 4 -6.06 -21.39 0.06
CA ALA A 4 -5.63 -21.46 1.46
C ALA A 4 -6.20 -20.26 2.22
N THR A 5 -6.94 -20.53 3.29
CA THR A 5 -7.52 -19.49 4.14
C THR A 5 -6.39 -18.64 4.70
N PRO A 6 -6.42 -17.30 4.51
CA PRO A 6 -5.39 -16.43 5.05
C PRO A 6 -5.34 -16.50 6.57
N ARG A 7 -4.13 -16.38 7.13
CA ARG A 7 -3.92 -16.22 8.57
C ARG A 7 -3.68 -14.76 8.89
N THR A 8 -4.13 -14.32 10.05
CA THR A 8 -3.89 -12.94 10.52
C THR A 8 -2.98 -12.96 11.73
N GLY A 9 -2.10 -11.97 11.82
CA GLY A 9 -1.27 -11.71 12.98
C GLY A 9 -1.18 -10.23 13.30
N THR A 10 -0.56 -9.91 14.42
CA THR A 10 -0.27 -8.54 14.84
C THR A 10 1.12 -8.49 15.43
N ILE A 11 1.83 -7.40 15.18
CA ILE A 11 3.09 -7.07 15.86
C ILE A 11 2.91 -5.82 16.73
N LEU A 12 3.82 -5.61 17.66
CA LEU A 12 3.88 -4.38 18.44
C LEU A 12 4.91 -3.42 17.84
N CYS A 13 4.50 -2.18 17.56
CA CYS A 13 5.36 -1.13 17.03
C CYS A 13 5.55 -0.02 18.06
N ALA A 14 6.65 0.72 17.94
CA ALA A 14 6.89 1.91 18.75
C ALA A 14 6.31 3.15 18.04
N GLY A 15 5.72 4.05 18.82
CA GLY A 15 5.24 5.35 18.36
C GLY A 15 5.64 6.46 19.33
N THR A 16 5.63 7.69 18.85
CA THR A 16 6.03 8.89 19.64
C THR A 16 5.13 9.17 20.84
N ARG A 17 3.90 8.63 20.85
CA ARG A 17 2.90 8.77 21.92
C ARG A 17 2.60 7.44 22.63
N GLY A 18 3.45 6.43 22.46
CA GLY A 18 3.26 5.09 22.98
C GLY A 18 3.22 4.04 21.86
N PRO A 19 3.18 2.75 22.23
CA PRO A 19 3.16 1.67 21.26
C PRO A 19 1.79 1.53 20.59
N HIS A 20 1.79 0.96 19.38
CA HIS A 20 0.59 0.62 18.62
C HIS A 20 0.74 -0.77 18.00
N ARG A 21 -0.36 -1.45 17.70
CA ARG A 21 -0.32 -2.74 17.01
C ARG A 21 -0.46 -2.56 15.51
N MET A 22 0.43 -3.20 14.76
CA MET A 22 0.28 -3.32 13.31
C MET A 22 -0.18 -4.73 12.96
N ALA A 23 -1.35 -4.83 12.34
CA ALA A 23 -1.91 -6.08 11.85
C ALA A 23 -1.28 -6.46 10.51
N TYR A 24 -1.26 -7.75 10.22
CA TYR A 24 -0.93 -8.28 8.90
C TYR A 24 -1.77 -9.50 8.61
N VAL A 25 -1.86 -9.81 7.33
CA VAL A 25 -2.46 -11.04 6.83
C VAL A 25 -1.47 -11.78 5.96
N GLU A 26 -1.45 -13.10 6.02
CA GLU A 26 -0.49 -13.92 5.29
C GLU A 26 -1.09 -15.18 4.66
N TRP A 27 -0.45 -15.61 3.58
CA TRP A 27 -0.74 -16.81 2.81
C TRP A 27 0.50 -17.68 2.62
N GLY A 28 0.30 -18.93 2.22
CA GLY A 28 1.37 -19.92 2.04
C GLY A 28 1.80 -20.56 3.36
N ASP A 29 2.90 -21.31 3.35
CA ASP A 29 3.47 -21.91 4.56
C ASP A 29 4.24 -20.83 5.37
N PRO A 30 3.92 -20.60 6.67
CA PRO A 30 4.66 -19.68 7.54
C PRO A 30 6.16 -19.91 7.61
N HIS A 31 6.62 -21.14 7.35
CA HIS A 31 8.03 -21.52 7.39
C HIS A 31 8.71 -21.49 6.02
N ASN A 32 8.01 -21.08 4.96
CA ASN A 32 8.60 -20.98 3.64
C ASN A 32 9.69 -19.88 3.62
N PRO A 33 10.94 -20.21 3.24
CA PRO A 33 12.04 -19.24 3.22
C PRO A 33 11.92 -18.20 2.10
N ARG A 34 11.04 -18.42 1.11
CA ARG A 34 10.72 -17.43 0.07
C ARG A 34 9.60 -16.54 0.57
N VAL A 35 9.95 -15.37 1.10
CA VAL A 35 8.99 -14.41 1.64
C VAL A 35 8.77 -13.28 0.65
N LEU A 36 7.51 -13.00 0.33
CA LEU A 36 7.09 -11.78 -0.37
C LEU A 36 6.32 -10.89 0.60
N LEU A 37 6.78 -9.66 0.81
CA LEU A 37 6.05 -8.64 1.56
C LEU A 37 5.33 -7.69 0.59
N CYS A 38 4.01 -7.59 0.70
CA CYS A 38 3.18 -6.72 -0.15
C CYS A 38 2.59 -5.56 0.67
N VAL A 39 3.00 -4.33 0.39
CA VAL A 39 2.61 -3.12 1.15
C VAL A 39 1.70 -2.22 0.32
N HIS A 40 0.56 -1.87 0.87
CA HIS A 40 -0.55 -1.21 0.16
C HIS A 40 -0.38 0.32 0.02
N GLY A 41 -1.26 0.93 -0.78
CA GLY A 41 -1.33 2.39 -0.98
C GLY A 41 -2.02 3.16 0.16
N LEU A 42 -1.97 4.49 0.11
CA LEU A 42 -2.32 5.39 1.24
C LEU A 42 -3.68 5.09 1.90
N SER A 43 -4.72 4.92 1.07
CA SER A 43 -6.11 4.75 1.49
C SER A 43 -6.58 3.29 1.40
N ARG A 44 -5.65 2.34 1.28
CA ARG A 44 -5.93 0.91 1.03
C ARG A 44 -5.59 0.04 2.24
N THR A 45 -5.65 -1.29 2.07
CA THR A 45 -5.31 -2.28 3.11
C THR A 45 -4.49 -3.42 2.52
N GLY A 46 -3.88 -4.26 3.35
CA GLY A 46 -3.12 -5.44 2.91
C GLY A 46 -3.95 -6.44 2.09
N ARG A 47 -5.28 -6.34 2.17
CA ARG A 47 -6.23 -7.18 1.41
C ARG A 47 -6.33 -6.85 -0.07
N ASP A 48 -5.73 -5.75 -0.53
CA ASP A 48 -5.60 -5.45 -1.96
C ASP A 48 -4.84 -6.56 -2.70
N PHE A 49 -3.95 -7.27 -2.01
CA PHE A 49 -3.12 -8.31 -2.58
C PHE A 49 -3.73 -9.71 -2.48
N ASP A 50 -5.00 -9.88 -2.05
CA ASP A 50 -5.63 -11.19 -1.84
C ASP A 50 -5.46 -12.14 -3.05
N VAL A 51 -5.71 -11.63 -4.26
CA VAL A 51 -5.63 -12.41 -5.50
C VAL A 51 -4.18 -12.81 -5.82
N LEU A 52 -3.25 -11.86 -5.74
CA LEU A 52 -1.83 -12.10 -5.97
C LEU A 52 -1.24 -13.05 -4.92
N ALA A 53 -1.56 -12.83 -3.65
CA ALA A 53 -1.09 -13.62 -2.53
C ALA A 53 -1.60 -15.06 -2.61
N ALA A 54 -2.88 -15.27 -2.93
CA ALA A 54 -3.43 -16.61 -3.12
C ALA A 54 -2.74 -17.37 -4.26
N ARG A 55 -2.36 -16.67 -5.35
CA ARG A 55 -1.63 -17.26 -6.48
C ARG A 55 -0.20 -17.65 -6.10
N LEU A 56 0.49 -16.80 -5.33
CA LEU A 56 1.89 -17.02 -4.92
C LEU A 56 2.03 -17.90 -3.67
N ALA A 57 0.94 -18.18 -2.94
CA ALA A 57 0.93 -18.98 -1.72
C ALA A 57 1.54 -20.39 -1.87
N GLN A 58 1.56 -20.94 -3.09
CA GLN A 58 2.15 -22.25 -3.35
C GLN A 58 3.69 -22.22 -3.37
N THR A 59 4.30 -21.07 -3.68
CA THR A 59 5.75 -20.93 -3.83
C THR A 59 6.37 -19.99 -2.82
N HIS A 60 5.58 -19.10 -2.20
CA HIS A 60 6.02 -18.09 -1.24
C HIS A 60 5.17 -18.10 0.02
N ARG A 61 5.75 -17.64 1.13
CA ARG A 61 5.01 -17.00 2.21
C ARG A 61 4.74 -15.56 1.79
N VAL A 62 3.47 -15.19 1.62
CA VAL A 62 3.11 -13.82 1.26
C VAL A 62 2.55 -13.12 2.48
N ILE A 63 3.13 -11.98 2.86
CA ILE A 63 2.75 -11.20 4.05
C ILE A 63 2.29 -9.82 3.57
N CYS A 64 1.07 -9.43 3.95
CA CYS A 64 0.48 -8.15 3.58
C CYS A 64 0.10 -7.39 4.87
N PRO A 65 0.95 -6.48 5.37
CA PRO A 65 0.62 -5.66 6.53
C PRO A 65 -0.48 -4.65 6.18
N ASP A 66 -1.31 -4.34 7.17
CA ASP A 66 -2.10 -3.11 7.17
C ASP A 66 -1.22 -2.02 7.81
N VAL A 67 -0.76 -1.03 7.04
CA VAL A 67 0.02 0.09 7.60
C VAL A 67 -0.81 0.78 8.69
N VAL A 68 -0.15 1.21 9.78
CA VAL A 68 -0.81 1.85 10.94
C VAL A 68 -1.85 2.89 10.51
N GLY A 69 -3.01 2.91 11.18
CA GLY A 69 -4.17 3.72 10.81
C GLY A 69 -5.04 3.12 9.71
N ARG A 70 -4.71 1.96 9.13
CA ARG A 70 -5.52 1.30 8.09
C ARG A 70 -5.87 -0.13 8.47
N GLY A 71 -6.91 -0.66 7.82
CA GLY A 71 -7.32 -2.05 7.95
C GLY A 71 -7.65 -2.45 9.39
N LYS A 72 -6.91 -3.43 9.91
CA LYS A 72 -7.01 -3.91 11.31
C LYS A 72 -5.89 -3.40 12.22
N SER A 73 -5.00 -2.55 11.72
CA SER A 73 -3.98 -1.91 12.54
C SER A 73 -4.58 -0.84 13.42
N ASP A 74 -3.96 -0.62 14.58
CA ASP A 74 -4.36 0.43 15.50
C ASP A 74 -4.21 1.80 14.83
N TRP A 75 -4.95 2.76 15.35
CA TRP A 75 -4.86 4.17 14.97
C TRP A 75 -3.85 4.89 15.88
N LEU A 76 -3.21 5.93 15.35
CA LEU A 76 -2.33 6.79 16.11
C LEU A 76 -3.14 7.89 16.80
N SER A 77 -2.85 8.15 18.07
CA SER A 77 -3.46 9.24 18.83
C SER A 77 -3.02 10.62 18.35
N ASP A 78 -1.85 10.71 17.70
CA ASP A 78 -1.30 11.91 17.09
C ASP A 78 -1.29 11.75 15.55
N PRO A 79 -2.16 12.45 14.83
CA PRO A 79 -2.20 12.40 13.38
C PRO A 79 -0.87 12.74 12.70
N ALA A 80 -0.02 13.58 13.31
CA ALA A 80 1.29 13.91 12.75
C ALA A 80 2.23 12.69 12.64
N GLY A 81 1.91 11.58 13.30
CA GLY A 81 2.63 10.31 13.18
C GLY A 81 2.39 9.57 11.86
N TYR A 82 1.40 9.97 11.06
CA TYR A 82 1.10 9.33 9.76
C TYR A 82 2.07 9.76 8.64
N VAL A 83 3.36 9.48 8.84
CA VAL A 83 4.47 9.88 7.95
C VAL A 83 5.37 8.70 7.57
N LEU A 84 6.08 8.82 6.44
CA LEU A 84 6.97 7.76 5.94
C LEU A 84 7.98 7.23 6.98
N PRO A 85 8.67 8.07 7.79
CA PRO A 85 9.59 7.56 8.81
C PRO A 85 8.94 6.62 9.83
N GLN A 86 7.71 6.91 10.26
CA GLN A 86 6.97 6.02 11.17
C GLN A 86 6.65 4.70 10.48
N TYR A 87 6.18 4.74 9.24
CA TYR A 87 5.84 3.53 8.49
C TYR A 87 7.08 2.65 8.24
N VAL A 88 8.23 3.25 7.96
CA VAL A 88 9.52 2.54 7.85
C VAL A 88 9.89 1.88 9.17
N GLY A 89 9.75 2.59 10.30
CA GLY A 89 9.98 2.03 11.64
C GLY A 89 9.08 0.83 11.93
N ASP A 90 7.80 0.91 11.58
CA ASP A 90 6.84 -0.19 11.73
C ASP A 90 7.21 -1.41 10.88
N MET A 91 7.69 -1.21 9.65
CA MET A 91 8.16 -2.31 8.79
C MET A 91 9.43 -2.96 9.34
N LEU A 92 10.37 -2.18 9.91
CA LEU A 92 11.54 -2.74 10.58
C LEU A 92 11.14 -3.58 11.81
N ALA A 93 10.14 -3.14 12.58
CA ALA A 93 9.58 -3.92 13.67
C ALA A 93 8.95 -5.24 13.19
N LEU A 94 8.28 -5.22 12.03
CA LEU A 94 7.75 -6.42 11.36
C LEU A 94 8.87 -7.38 10.97
N PHE A 95 9.96 -6.86 10.38
CA PHE A 95 11.10 -7.69 9.98
C PHE A 95 11.72 -8.38 11.20
N ALA A 96 11.91 -7.63 12.29
CA ALA A 96 12.49 -8.16 13.52
C ALA A 96 11.59 -9.23 14.17
N GLN A 97 10.30 -8.95 14.34
CA GLN A 97 9.37 -9.83 15.07
C GLN A 97 8.96 -11.07 14.29
N LEU A 98 8.95 -11.01 12.95
CA LEU A 98 8.69 -12.18 12.11
C LEU A 98 9.97 -12.87 11.62
N HIS A 99 11.14 -12.44 12.11
CA HIS A 99 12.45 -12.97 11.75
C HIS A 99 12.72 -12.97 10.23
N LEU A 100 12.33 -11.89 9.55
CA LEU A 100 12.47 -11.74 8.11
C LEU A 100 13.89 -11.25 7.77
N THR A 101 14.76 -12.19 7.44
CA THR A 101 16.17 -11.92 7.13
C THR A 101 16.46 -11.81 5.63
N ARG A 102 15.53 -12.27 4.78
CA ARG A 102 15.61 -12.18 3.33
C ARG A 102 14.20 -12.16 2.74
N ILE A 103 13.84 -11.07 2.05
CA ILE A 103 12.49 -10.87 1.51
C ILE A 103 12.53 -10.32 0.09
N ASP A 104 11.57 -10.73 -0.72
CA ASP A 104 11.13 -9.95 -1.87
C ASP A 104 10.09 -8.92 -1.41
N TYR A 105 10.09 -7.74 -2.01
CA TYR A 105 9.20 -6.64 -1.63
C TYR A 105 8.34 -6.20 -2.81
N LEU A 106 7.05 -5.96 -2.57
CA LEU A 106 6.15 -5.32 -3.51
C LEU A 106 5.44 -4.18 -2.79
N GLY A 107 5.57 -2.95 -3.30
CA GLY A 107 4.93 -1.78 -2.72
C GLY A 107 4.10 -1.01 -3.74
N THR A 108 2.83 -0.77 -3.43
CA THR A 108 1.94 0.06 -4.25
C THR A 108 1.87 1.47 -3.68
N SER A 109 2.11 2.50 -4.51
CA SER A 109 1.94 3.90 -4.09
C SER A 109 2.76 4.23 -2.83
N MET A 110 2.12 4.64 -1.73
CA MET A 110 2.74 4.79 -0.40
C MET A 110 3.63 3.59 -0.02
N GLY A 111 3.20 2.35 -0.26
CA GLY A 111 4.00 1.15 -0.02
C GLY A 111 5.29 1.10 -0.85
N GLY A 112 5.29 1.64 -2.06
CA GLY A 112 6.49 1.77 -2.88
C GLY A 112 7.48 2.77 -2.31
N LEU A 113 7.00 3.93 -1.82
CA LEU A 113 7.84 4.93 -1.15
C LEU A 113 8.49 4.38 0.14
N ILE A 114 7.72 3.66 0.95
CA ILE A 114 8.23 2.95 2.13
C ILE A 114 9.33 1.97 1.72
N GLY A 115 9.08 1.20 0.64
CA GLY A 115 10.03 0.24 0.09
C GLY A 115 11.33 0.87 -0.38
N MET A 116 11.27 2.03 -1.06
CA MET A 116 12.46 2.76 -1.52
C MET A 116 13.36 3.15 -0.34
N LEU A 117 12.76 3.68 0.73
CA LEU A 117 13.51 4.03 1.95
C LEU A 117 14.12 2.81 2.63
N LEU A 118 13.39 1.69 2.72
CA LEU A 118 13.90 0.44 3.30
C LEU A 118 15.01 -0.20 2.45
N ALA A 119 14.90 -0.17 1.13
CA ALA A 119 15.87 -0.76 0.20
C ALA A 119 17.13 0.11 0.03
N ALA A 120 17.04 1.41 0.29
CA ALA A 120 18.18 2.33 0.31
C ALA A 120 19.14 2.08 1.48
N MET A 121 18.65 1.55 2.60
CA MET A 121 19.44 1.36 3.82
C MET A 121 20.68 0.47 3.57
N PRO A 122 21.82 0.72 4.26
CA PRO A 122 23.02 -0.10 4.10
C PRO A 122 22.80 -1.59 4.41
N ILE A 123 22.00 -1.86 5.45
CA ILE A 123 21.60 -3.21 5.85
C ILE A 123 20.10 -3.33 5.61
N THR A 124 19.71 -4.11 4.60
CA THR A 124 18.31 -4.36 4.26
C THR A 124 18.13 -5.84 3.88
N PRO A 125 17.04 -6.50 4.31
CA PRO A 125 16.74 -7.88 3.90
C PRO A 125 16.13 -7.96 2.49
N ILE A 126 15.85 -6.82 1.84
CA ILE A 126 15.19 -6.77 0.53
C ILE A 126 16.16 -7.23 -0.56
N GLN A 127 15.83 -8.35 -1.21
CA GLN A 127 16.66 -8.97 -2.25
C GLN A 127 16.21 -8.65 -3.69
N ARG A 128 14.91 -8.40 -3.87
CA ARG A 128 14.26 -7.95 -5.11
C ARG A 128 13.08 -7.06 -4.73
N MET A 129 12.78 -6.09 -5.57
CA MET A 129 11.73 -5.12 -5.30
C MET A 129 10.82 -4.89 -6.50
N VAL A 130 9.51 -4.80 -6.26
CA VAL A 130 8.52 -4.34 -7.21
C VAL A 130 7.95 -3.03 -6.70
N ILE A 131 8.14 -1.95 -7.46
CA ILE A 131 7.50 -0.66 -7.22
C ILE A 131 6.28 -0.59 -8.13
N ASN A 132 5.10 -0.49 -7.54
CA ASN A 132 3.84 -0.41 -8.28
C ASN A 132 3.31 1.03 -8.27
N ASP A 133 3.47 1.68 -9.41
CA ASP A 133 2.92 2.96 -9.83
C ASP A 133 3.24 4.14 -8.91
N VAL A 134 4.52 4.30 -8.58
CA VAL A 134 5.03 5.44 -7.81
C VAL A 134 6.50 5.68 -8.12
N GLY A 135 6.94 6.92 -8.01
CA GLY A 135 8.33 7.32 -8.15
C GLY A 135 8.76 8.33 -7.08
N PRO A 136 10.03 8.75 -7.10
CA PRO A 136 10.51 9.81 -6.21
C PRO A 136 9.84 11.17 -6.45
N HIS A 137 9.42 11.44 -7.69
CA HIS A 137 8.58 12.58 -8.06
C HIS A 137 7.11 12.16 -8.12
N LEU A 138 6.22 13.00 -7.61
CA LEU A 138 4.77 12.80 -7.63
C LEU A 138 4.08 14.00 -8.28
N GLU A 139 3.18 13.72 -9.22
CA GLU A 139 2.48 14.78 -9.94
C GLU A 139 1.55 15.60 -9.02
N PRO A 140 1.68 16.94 -8.96
CA PRO A 140 0.93 17.78 -8.03
C PRO A 140 -0.60 17.68 -8.19
N SER A 141 -1.09 17.53 -9.42
CA SER A 141 -2.53 17.43 -9.72
C SER A 141 -3.17 16.21 -9.03
N SER A 142 -2.46 15.09 -8.98
CA SER A 142 -2.91 13.87 -8.31
C SER A 142 -2.90 14.00 -6.80
N LEU A 143 -1.95 14.74 -6.23
CA LEU A 143 -1.93 15.05 -4.79
C LEU A 143 -3.11 15.92 -4.38
N ILE A 144 -3.52 16.89 -5.22
CA ILE A 144 -4.71 17.73 -5.00
C ILE A 144 -5.98 16.87 -4.99
N ARG A 145 -6.14 15.95 -5.95
CA ARG A 145 -7.30 15.05 -5.97
C ARG A 145 -7.32 14.11 -4.77
N LEU A 146 -6.17 13.54 -4.41
CA LEU A 146 -6.05 12.65 -3.25
C LEU A 146 -6.42 13.38 -1.95
N ARG A 147 -5.99 14.64 -1.82
CA ARG A 147 -6.38 15.50 -0.71
C ARG A 147 -7.89 15.70 -0.63
N ALA A 148 -8.52 16.05 -1.75
CA ALA A 148 -9.97 16.28 -1.80
C ALA A 148 -10.75 15.03 -1.38
N TYR A 149 -10.32 13.84 -1.84
CA TYR A 149 -10.92 12.57 -1.42
C TYR A 149 -10.78 12.31 0.09
N LEU A 150 -9.59 12.51 0.66
CA LEU A 150 -9.37 12.33 2.10
C LEU A 150 -10.19 13.30 2.94
N ASP A 151 -10.30 14.56 2.50
CA ASP A 151 -11.12 15.58 3.18
C ASP A 151 -12.62 15.22 3.13
N GLU A 152 -13.13 14.71 2.01
CA GLU A 152 -14.53 14.22 1.90
C GLU A 152 -14.78 13.06 2.87
N VAL A 153 -13.89 12.07 2.90
CA VAL A 153 -14.00 10.93 3.81
C VAL A 153 -14.02 11.40 5.26
N ALA A 154 -13.12 12.30 5.64
CA ALA A 154 -13.07 12.85 6.99
C ALA A 154 -14.35 13.63 7.35
N ALA A 155 -14.87 14.44 6.43
CA ALA A 155 -16.07 15.25 6.63
C ALA A 155 -17.34 14.42 6.85
N ARG A 156 -17.44 13.20 6.29
CA ARG A 156 -18.58 12.29 6.47
C ARG A 156 -18.58 11.53 7.80
N GLY A 157 -17.88 12.04 8.82
CA GLY A 157 -17.70 11.37 10.11
C GLY A 157 -16.60 10.31 10.08
N GLY A 158 -15.77 10.31 9.03
CA GLY A 158 -14.65 9.39 8.87
C GLY A 158 -15.08 7.95 9.06
N THR A 159 -14.41 7.26 9.97
CA THR A 159 -14.64 5.83 10.20
C THR A 159 -15.19 5.51 11.59
N VAL A 160 -15.64 6.52 12.33
CA VAL A 160 -16.24 6.36 13.66
C VAL A 160 -17.77 6.37 13.63
N ALA A 161 -18.37 7.01 12.61
CA ALA A 161 -19.80 6.99 12.35
C ALA A 161 -20.13 6.11 11.12
N PRO A 162 -21.37 5.59 11.00
CA PRO A 162 -21.79 4.91 9.79
C PRO A 162 -21.78 5.87 8.60
N MET A 163 -20.92 5.61 7.61
CA MET A 163 -20.86 6.36 6.35
C MET A 163 -21.85 5.82 5.32
N PHE A 164 -22.17 4.53 5.40
CA PHE A 164 -22.97 3.79 4.43
C PHE A 164 -24.02 2.95 5.18
N LYS A 165 -25.21 2.83 4.59
CA LYS A 165 -26.30 2.01 5.15
C LYS A 165 -26.07 0.52 4.92
N SER A 166 -25.30 0.16 3.89
CA SER A 166 -25.00 -1.23 3.55
C SER A 166 -23.55 -1.42 3.09
N ALA A 167 -23.08 -2.66 3.11
CA ALA A 167 -21.76 -3.00 2.57
C ALA A 167 -21.68 -2.73 1.06
N GLN A 168 -22.77 -2.95 0.32
CA GLN A 168 -22.78 -2.73 -1.13
C GLN A 168 -22.66 -1.24 -1.46
N GLU A 169 -23.35 -0.36 -0.73
CA GLU A 169 -23.20 1.09 -0.87
C GLU A 169 -21.75 1.55 -0.62
N GLY A 170 -21.07 0.98 0.38
CA GLY A 170 -19.66 1.24 0.62
C GLY A 170 -18.75 0.75 -0.51
N VAL A 171 -19.02 -0.45 -1.06
CA VAL A 171 -18.28 -0.99 -2.21
C VAL A 171 -18.46 -0.09 -3.43
N ASP A 172 -19.69 0.32 -3.74
CA ASP A 172 -19.99 1.17 -4.89
C ASP A 172 -19.30 2.54 -4.76
N TYR A 173 -19.31 3.12 -3.55
CA TYR A 173 -18.60 4.35 -3.25
C TYR A 173 -17.08 4.22 -3.50
N ILE A 174 -16.43 3.18 -2.97
CA ILE A 174 -14.99 2.97 -3.16
C ILE A 174 -14.68 2.69 -4.64
N THR A 175 -15.51 1.90 -5.33
CA THR A 175 -15.37 1.60 -6.76
C THR A 175 -15.40 2.87 -7.59
N ALA A 176 -16.33 3.79 -7.34
CA ALA A 176 -16.41 5.06 -8.05
C ALA A 176 -15.12 5.89 -7.90
N HIS A 177 -14.52 5.90 -6.70
CA HIS A 177 -13.26 6.60 -6.42
C HIS A 177 -12.01 5.85 -6.89
N SER A 178 -12.15 4.56 -7.22
CA SER A 178 -11.05 3.70 -7.68
C SER A 178 -11.13 3.40 -9.17
N ALA A 179 -11.98 4.10 -9.94
CA ALA A 179 -12.19 3.84 -11.37
C ALA A 179 -10.89 3.90 -12.19
N GLY A 180 -9.89 4.66 -11.72
CA GLY A 180 -8.56 4.71 -12.30
C GLY A 180 -7.76 3.41 -12.20
N PHE A 181 -8.16 2.41 -11.42
CA PHE A 181 -7.43 1.13 -11.34
C PHE A 181 -7.65 0.22 -12.57
N GLY A 182 -8.43 0.68 -13.55
CA GLY A 182 -8.75 -0.05 -14.77
C GLY A 182 -9.97 -0.96 -14.63
N ALA A 183 -10.25 -1.70 -15.70
CA ALA A 183 -11.45 -2.54 -15.80
C ALA A 183 -11.41 -3.73 -14.82
N HIS A 184 -12.49 -3.89 -14.06
CA HIS A 184 -12.72 -5.04 -13.19
C HIS A 184 -14.19 -5.46 -13.28
N THR A 185 -14.45 -6.76 -13.11
CA THR A 185 -15.83 -7.26 -12.98
C THR A 185 -16.44 -6.79 -11.64
N PRO A 186 -17.78 -6.78 -11.50
CA PRO A 186 -18.43 -6.47 -10.23
C PRO A 186 -17.93 -7.33 -9.05
N GLU A 187 -17.61 -8.60 -9.29
CA GLU A 187 -17.09 -9.53 -8.29
C GLU A 187 -15.67 -9.15 -7.86
N GLN A 188 -14.81 -8.77 -8.81
CA GLN A 188 -13.45 -8.30 -8.54
C GLN A 188 -13.48 -6.99 -7.74
N TRP A 189 -14.34 -6.05 -8.12
CA TRP A 189 -14.53 -4.81 -7.36
C TRP A 189 -14.98 -5.08 -5.93
N ARG A 190 -15.96 -5.97 -5.76
CA ARG A 190 -16.42 -6.39 -4.44
C ARG A 190 -15.29 -7.03 -3.63
N ALA A 191 -14.49 -7.89 -4.23
CA ALA A 191 -13.37 -8.54 -3.57
C ALA A 191 -12.28 -7.54 -3.11
N LEU A 192 -11.97 -6.53 -3.95
CA LEU A 192 -11.00 -5.47 -3.61
C LEU A 192 -11.53 -4.52 -2.52
N ASN A 193 -12.80 -4.13 -2.59
CA ASN A 193 -13.31 -3.01 -1.82
C ASN A 193 -14.04 -3.41 -0.53
N ALA A 194 -14.67 -4.60 -0.48
CA ALA A 194 -15.36 -5.05 0.73
C ALA A 194 -14.45 -5.17 1.97
N PRO A 195 -13.19 -5.65 1.87
CA PRO A 195 -12.30 -5.73 3.03
C PRO A 195 -11.98 -4.38 3.68
N MET A 196 -12.10 -3.28 2.92
CA MET A 196 -11.90 -1.92 3.43
C MET A 196 -13.05 -1.42 4.28
N LEU A 197 -14.15 -2.17 4.40
CA LEU A 197 -15.32 -1.79 5.18
C LEU A 197 -15.33 -2.48 6.54
N LYS A 198 -15.78 -1.74 7.56
CA LYS A 198 -16.15 -2.28 8.87
C LYS A 198 -17.62 -2.00 9.14
N ARG A 199 -18.25 -2.91 9.88
CA ARG A 199 -19.57 -2.70 10.47
C ARG A 199 -19.43 -1.69 11.61
N VAL A 200 -20.41 -0.80 11.71
CA VAL A 200 -20.61 0.10 12.84
C VAL A 200 -21.79 -0.43 13.64
N TYR A 201 -21.64 -0.48 14.96
CA TYR A 201 -22.62 -1.03 15.87
C TYR A 201 -23.13 0.06 16.81
N ASP A 202 -24.39 -0.02 17.24
CA ASP A 202 -24.90 0.77 18.36
C ASP A 202 -24.52 0.15 19.72
N ASP A 203 -24.91 0.83 20.80
CA ASP A 203 -24.69 0.37 22.18
C ASP A 203 -25.37 -0.98 22.49
N GLY A 204 -26.40 -1.34 21.71
CA GLY A 204 -27.10 -2.63 21.80
C GLY A 204 -26.44 -3.75 20.99
N GLY A 205 -25.37 -3.46 20.25
CA GLY A 205 -24.67 -4.42 19.41
C GLY A 205 -25.34 -4.68 18.06
N ALA A 206 -26.36 -3.92 17.67
CA ALA A 206 -26.97 -4.01 16.35
C ALA A 206 -26.13 -3.24 15.32
N VAL A 207 -26.03 -3.77 14.09
CA VAL A 207 -25.33 -3.08 13.00
C VAL A 207 -26.17 -1.89 12.55
N VAL A 208 -25.66 -0.67 12.73
CA VAL A 208 -26.31 0.58 12.30
C VAL A 208 -25.76 1.13 10.98
N GLY A 209 -24.71 0.51 10.45
CA GLY A 209 -24.18 0.82 9.13
C GLY A 209 -22.76 0.30 8.91
N TYR A 210 -22.08 0.90 7.94
CA TYR A 210 -20.72 0.58 7.56
C TYR A 210 -19.88 1.83 7.44
N ALA A 211 -18.58 1.70 7.69
CA ALA A 211 -17.60 2.76 7.52
C ALA A 211 -16.30 2.19 6.95
N LEU A 212 -15.40 3.06 6.48
CA LEU A 212 -14.09 2.63 6.00
C LEU A 212 -13.22 2.11 7.16
N ARG A 213 -12.16 1.35 6.83
CA ARG A 213 -11.11 0.90 7.76
C ARG A 213 -9.87 1.78 7.59
N ALA A 214 -10.02 3.06 7.81
CA ALA A 214 -8.92 4.03 7.76
C ALA A 214 -9.14 5.11 8.82
N ASP A 215 -8.11 5.52 9.53
CA ASP A 215 -8.20 6.61 10.49
C ASP A 215 -8.45 7.94 9.76
N PRO A 216 -9.51 8.71 10.09
CA PRO A 216 -9.69 10.06 9.55
C PRO A 216 -8.49 11.00 9.81
N GLY A 217 -7.67 10.75 10.85
CA GLY A 217 -6.44 11.49 11.12
C GLY A 217 -5.40 11.42 9.99
N ILE A 218 -5.51 10.45 9.08
CA ILE A 218 -4.67 10.40 7.87
C ILE A 218 -4.92 11.63 6.98
N ALA A 219 -6.16 12.11 6.91
CA ALA A 219 -6.48 13.33 6.17
C ALA A 219 -5.72 14.52 6.76
N GLU A 220 -5.75 14.68 8.09
CA GLU A 220 -5.02 15.72 8.82
C GLU A 220 -3.54 15.73 8.48
N ALA A 221 -2.89 14.58 8.61
CA ALA A 221 -1.47 14.41 8.32
C ALA A 221 -1.14 14.79 6.87
N PHE A 222 -2.01 14.38 5.93
CA PHE A 222 -1.86 14.74 4.53
C PHE A 222 -2.02 16.27 4.33
N ARG A 223 -2.88 16.94 5.10
CA ARG A 223 -2.99 18.41 5.05
C ARG A 223 -1.73 19.09 5.53
N MET A 224 -1.15 18.60 6.63
CA MET A 224 0.09 19.14 7.19
C MET A 224 1.23 19.01 6.17
N ALA A 225 1.38 17.84 5.54
CA ALA A 225 2.38 17.61 4.51
C ALA A 225 2.17 18.51 3.27
N ALA A 226 0.91 18.68 2.83
CA ALA A 226 0.56 19.55 1.71
C ALA A 226 0.68 21.06 2.02
N SER A 227 0.91 21.44 3.29
CA SER A 227 1.07 22.82 3.73
C SER A 227 2.55 23.22 3.92
N LEU A 228 3.47 22.31 3.61
CA LEU A 228 4.90 22.60 3.58
C LEU A 228 5.22 23.62 2.47
N ASP A 229 6.27 24.41 2.70
CA ASP A 229 6.75 25.33 1.67
C ASP A 229 7.45 24.59 0.51
N ALA A 230 7.64 25.30 -0.60
CA ALA A 230 8.24 24.71 -1.81
C ALA A 230 9.64 24.14 -1.56
N ALA A 231 10.45 24.79 -0.72
CA ALA A 231 11.81 24.33 -0.43
C ALA A 231 11.81 23.00 0.34
N ALA A 232 10.88 22.81 1.27
CA ALA A 232 10.69 21.56 1.99
C ALA A 232 10.17 20.44 1.08
N LEU A 233 9.28 20.75 0.14
CA LEU A 233 8.80 19.78 -0.86
C LEU A 233 9.93 19.35 -1.81
N ASP A 234 10.72 20.31 -2.31
CA ASP A 234 11.90 20.04 -3.16
C ASP A 234 12.93 19.19 -2.42
N ALA A 235 13.18 19.48 -1.14
CA ALA A 235 14.09 18.68 -0.32
C ALA A 235 13.56 17.26 -0.07
N ALA A 236 12.26 17.09 0.14
CA ALA A 236 11.64 15.79 0.31
C ALA A 236 11.75 14.94 -0.97
N GLU A 237 11.47 15.53 -2.13
CA GLU A 237 11.65 14.88 -3.43
C GLU A 237 13.13 14.51 -3.68
N ALA A 238 14.07 15.44 -3.44
CA ALA A 238 15.49 15.17 -3.58
C ALA A 238 15.96 14.02 -2.67
N GLY A 239 15.44 13.96 -1.44
CA GLY A 239 15.67 12.84 -0.53
C GLY A 239 15.14 11.51 -1.06
N MET A 240 13.96 11.49 -1.68
CA MET A 240 13.41 10.29 -2.31
C MET A 240 14.23 9.86 -3.53
N TRP A 241 14.73 10.79 -4.34
CA TRP A 241 15.64 10.47 -5.45
C TRP A 241 16.92 9.83 -4.95
N HIS A 242 17.52 10.41 -3.90
CA HIS A 242 18.71 9.84 -3.27
C HIS A 242 18.46 8.43 -2.72
N ALA A 243 17.31 8.20 -2.08
CA ALA A 243 16.94 6.87 -1.60
C ALA A 243 16.79 5.87 -2.76
N PHE A 244 16.06 6.24 -3.81
CA PHE A 244 15.87 5.39 -4.99
C PHE A 244 17.21 5.04 -5.67
N GLU A 245 18.09 6.02 -5.87
CA GLU A 245 19.42 5.81 -6.43
C GLU A 245 20.31 4.91 -5.56
N SER A 246 20.05 4.85 -4.25
CA SER A 246 20.77 4.01 -3.30
C SER A 246 20.29 2.55 -3.24
N ILE A 247 19.15 2.22 -3.86
CA ILE A 247 18.65 0.84 -3.96
C ILE A 247 19.68 0.00 -4.72
N ARG A 248 20.01 -1.19 -4.22
CA ARG A 248 21.03 -2.08 -4.84
C ARG A 248 20.46 -3.36 -5.46
N CYS A 249 19.26 -3.77 -5.05
CA CYS A 249 18.63 -4.98 -5.55
C CYS A 249 18.03 -4.78 -6.96
N PRO A 250 17.86 -5.87 -7.74
CA PRO A 250 17.02 -5.85 -8.92
C PRO A 250 15.64 -5.30 -8.57
N THR A 251 15.12 -4.40 -9.41
CA THR A 251 13.87 -3.71 -9.14
C THR A 251 13.03 -3.59 -10.41
N LEU A 252 11.80 -4.10 -10.35
CA LEU A 252 10.78 -3.92 -11.39
C LEU A 252 9.89 -2.73 -11.03
N ILE A 253 9.79 -1.76 -11.94
CA ILE A 253 8.89 -0.62 -11.82
C ILE A 253 7.67 -0.86 -12.71
N VAL A 254 6.53 -1.12 -12.10
CA VAL A 254 5.25 -1.29 -12.81
C VAL A 254 4.55 0.06 -12.86
N ARG A 255 4.16 0.50 -14.06
CA ARG A 255 3.43 1.75 -14.28
C ARG A 255 2.06 1.46 -14.89
N GLY A 256 1.02 2.12 -14.38
CA GLY A 256 -0.25 2.25 -15.10
C GLY A 256 -0.08 3.14 -16.33
N GLY A 257 -0.48 2.66 -17.50
CA GLY A 257 -0.36 3.39 -18.77
C GLY A 257 -0.95 4.80 -18.70
N ASP A 258 -2.06 4.94 -17.98
CA ASP A 258 -2.83 6.18 -17.81
C ASP A 258 -2.57 6.81 -16.43
N SER A 259 -1.48 6.43 -15.74
CA SER A 259 -1.18 6.97 -14.42
C SER A 259 -0.94 8.47 -14.48
N ASP A 260 -1.66 9.18 -13.62
CA ASP A 260 -1.58 10.61 -13.42
C ASP A 260 -0.82 10.99 -12.16
N LEU A 261 -0.43 10.02 -11.33
CA LEU A 261 0.46 10.25 -10.19
C LEU A 261 1.92 10.01 -10.58
N PHE A 262 2.17 8.99 -11.41
CA PHE A 262 3.49 8.54 -11.80
C PHE A 262 3.70 8.70 -13.31
N SER A 263 4.38 9.77 -13.71
CA SER A 263 4.57 10.12 -15.12
C SER A 263 5.58 9.21 -15.84
N ALA A 264 5.40 9.09 -17.16
CA ALA A 264 6.36 8.40 -18.02
C ALA A 264 7.76 9.04 -17.95
N GLN A 265 7.84 10.37 -17.81
CA GLN A 265 9.10 11.09 -17.64
C GLN A 265 9.82 10.69 -16.34
N THR A 266 9.08 10.56 -15.22
CA THR A 266 9.66 10.08 -13.96
C THR A 266 10.17 8.64 -14.11
N LEU A 267 9.41 7.76 -14.78
CA LEU A 267 9.84 6.40 -15.09
C LEU A 267 11.13 6.36 -15.91
N GLU A 268 11.23 7.16 -16.97
CA GLU A 268 12.44 7.26 -17.81
C GLU A 268 13.65 7.67 -16.98
N ARG A 269 13.51 8.68 -16.11
CA ARG A 269 14.58 9.11 -15.20
C ARG A 269 14.97 8.00 -14.22
N MET A 270 14.01 7.27 -13.66
CA MET A 270 14.28 6.15 -12.76
C MET A 270 15.07 5.03 -13.46
N LEU A 271 14.73 4.71 -14.71
CA LEU A 271 15.46 3.70 -15.50
C LEU A 271 16.89 4.15 -15.84
N ALA A 272 17.11 5.45 -16.01
CA ALA A 272 18.44 6.01 -16.23
C ALA A 272 19.38 5.88 -15.00
N CYS A 273 18.85 5.61 -13.80
CA CYS A 273 19.65 5.41 -12.58
C CYS A 273 20.44 4.07 -12.56
N GLY A 274 20.21 3.17 -13.51
CA GLY A 274 21.09 2.02 -13.77
C GLY A 274 20.40 0.71 -14.15
N ALA A 275 21.19 -0.23 -14.68
CA ALA A 275 20.71 -1.47 -15.30
C ALA A 275 19.96 -2.46 -14.39
N ARG A 276 19.94 -2.22 -13.08
CA ARG A 276 19.16 -3.02 -12.11
C ARG A 276 17.68 -2.70 -12.11
N PHE A 277 17.29 -1.58 -12.73
CA PHE A 277 15.91 -1.15 -12.86
C PHE A 277 15.36 -1.62 -14.20
N SER A 278 14.24 -2.33 -14.16
CA SER A 278 13.44 -2.69 -15.33
C SER A 278 12.02 -2.17 -15.15
N SER A 279 11.23 -2.14 -16.22
CA SER A 279 9.87 -1.62 -16.16
C SER A 279 8.87 -2.45 -16.94
N ALA A 280 7.60 -2.36 -16.52
CA ALA A 280 6.46 -2.81 -17.30
C ALA A 280 5.34 -1.77 -17.21
N THR A 281 4.71 -1.46 -18.35
CA THR A 281 3.56 -0.55 -18.40
C THR A 281 2.29 -1.34 -18.67
N VAL A 282 1.24 -1.11 -17.87
CA VAL A 282 -0.07 -1.77 -17.98
C VAL A 282 -1.06 -0.84 -18.70
N PRO A 283 -1.44 -1.09 -19.96
CA PRO A 283 -2.34 -0.20 -20.71
C PRO A 283 -3.75 -0.13 -20.08
N GLY A 284 -4.42 1.02 -20.19
CA GLY A 284 -5.81 1.18 -19.73
C GLY A 284 -5.97 1.22 -18.21
N VAL A 285 -4.87 1.41 -17.49
CA VAL A 285 -4.81 1.44 -16.02
C VAL A 285 -4.12 2.73 -15.60
N GLY A 286 -4.76 3.50 -14.73
CA GLY A 286 -4.20 4.67 -14.06
C GLY A 286 -3.47 4.31 -12.77
N HIS A 287 -3.49 5.21 -11.79
CA HIS A 287 -2.94 4.95 -10.46
C HIS A 287 -3.92 4.12 -9.62
N ALA A 288 -3.71 2.82 -9.38
CA ALA A 288 -2.59 1.95 -9.75
C ALA A 288 -3.05 0.55 -10.22
N PRO A 289 -2.21 -0.23 -10.93
CA PRO A 289 -2.43 -1.66 -11.18
C PRO A 289 -2.73 -2.44 -9.89
N THR A 290 -3.75 -3.30 -9.93
CA THR A 290 -4.29 -4.01 -8.76
C THR A 290 -3.73 -5.42 -8.59
N PHE A 291 -3.11 -5.98 -9.63
CA PHE A 291 -2.69 -7.38 -9.70
C PHE A 291 -3.85 -8.38 -9.50
N VAL A 292 -5.06 -7.98 -9.90
CA VAL A 292 -6.21 -8.91 -10.00
C VAL A 292 -6.24 -9.59 -11.36
N ASP A 293 -5.95 -8.83 -12.43
CA ASP A 293 -5.83 -9.39 -13.77
C ASP A 293 -4.63 -10.35 -13.85
N PRO A 294 -4.81 -11.59 -14.34
CA PRO A 294 -3.71 -12.53 -14.55
C PRO A 294 -2.53 -11.94 -15.34
N ALA A 295 -2.77 -11.10 -16.33
CA ALA A 295 -1.74 -10.43 -17.12
C ALA A 295 -0.87 -9.49 -16.28
N GLN A 296 -1.43 -8.86 -15.24
CA GLN A 296 -0.67 -8.06 -14.28
C GLN A 296 0.10 -8.96 -13.31
N THR A 297 -0.54 -10.02 -12.80
CA THR A 297 0.14 -10.95 -11.86
C THR A 297 1.37 -11.61 -12.48
N VAL A 298 1.35 -11.87 -13.79
CA VAL A 298 2.45 -12.55 -14.48
C VAL A 298 3.74 -11.72 -14.40
N LEU A 299 3.64 -10.39 -14.48
CA LEU A 299 4.77 -9.46 -14.39
C LEU A 299 5.53 -9.66 -13.07
N VAL A 300 4.79 -9.71 -11.96
CA VAL A 300 5.36 -9.95 -10.63
C VAL A 300 5.97 -11.34 -10.55
N THR A 301 5.22 -12.37 -10.96
CA THR A 301 5.69 -13.77 -10.82
C THR A 301 6.93 -14.06 -11.66
N GLN A 302 7.02 -13.53 -12.90
CA GLN A 302 8.18 -13.71 -13.76
C GLN A 302 9.42 -13.02 -13.19
N PHE A 303 9.25 -11.80 -12.68
CA PHE A 303 10.34 -11.06 -12.07
C PHE A 303 10.88 -11.75 -10.80
N LEU A 304 9.99 -12.23 -9.92
CA LEU A 304 10.40 -12.91 -8.69
C LEU A 304 11.07 -14.27 -8.94
N HIS A 305 10.71 -14.95 -10.03
CA HIS A 305 11.29 -16.24 -10.42
C HIS A 305 12.48 -16.12 -11.38
N ALA A 306 12.87 -14.92 -11.80
CA ALA A 306 14.04 -14.73 -12.64
C ALA A 306 15.33 -15.10 -11.88
N SER A 307 16.10 -16.02 -12.48
CA SER A 307 17.39 -16.50 -11.98
C SER A 307 18.44 -15.41 -11.94
#